data_AF-A0A3C0T345-F1
#
_entry.id   AF-A0A3C0T345-F1
#
_cell.length_a   1.000
_cell.length_b   1.000
_cell.length_c   1.000
_cell.angle_alpha   90.00
_cell.angle_beta   90.00
_cell.angle_gamma   90.00
#
_symmetry.space_group_name_H-M   'P 1'
#
loop_
_entity.id
_entity.type
_entity.pdbx_description
1 polymer ?
#
loop_
_entity_poly.entity_id
_entity_poly.type
_entity_poly.pdbx_seq_one_letter_code
_entity_poly.pdbx_strand_id
1 'polypeptide(L)'
;MKLLRSYAGIIMAYLGFGLSLSVFMYHGFIKGIPYELVEAATIDGCSKPALFYRIIFPLLTPTHATIYILHGIWIWNDFLLPLLLQVQLKDK
;
A
#
# COMPACT_ATOMS: atom_id res chain seq x y z
N MET A 1 14.81 16.89 14.06
CA MET A 1 14.20 18.13 13.54
C MET A 1 14.31 18.31 12.01
N LYS A 2 15.43 17.94 11.36
CA LYS A 2 15.57 18.07 9.88
C LYS A 2 14.67 17.13 9.06
N LEU A 3 14.29 15.96 9.59
CA LEU A 3 13.48 14.97 8.88
C LEU A 3 12.01 15.40 8.72
N LEU A 4 11.47 16.10 9.73
CA LEU A 4 10.12 16.68 9.73
C LEU A 4 9.95 17.82 8.70
N ARG A 5 11.03 18.54 8.39
CA ARG A 5 11.06 19.63 7.41
C ARG A 5 11.44 19.17 5.99
N SER A 6 11.49 17.86 5.74
CA SER A 6 11.84 17.28 4.45
C SER A 6 10.62 16.62 3.80
N TYR A 7 10.58 16.60 2.47
CA TYR A 7 9.61 15.81 1.71
C TYR A 7 9.57 14.35 2.16
N ALA A 8 10.70 13.79 2.59
CA ALA A 8 10.77 12.44 3.14
C ALA A 8 9.94 12.25 4.42
N GLY A 9 9.86 13.25 5.30
CA GLY A 9 9.05 13.20 6.51
C GLY A 9 7.55 13.21 6.22
N ILE A 10 7.14 13.99 5.23
CA ILE A 10 5.74 14.05 4.76
C ILE A 10 5.35 12.71 4.11
N ILE A 11 6.22 12.14 3.27
CA ILE A 11 6.00 10.82 2.67
C ILE A 11 5.84 9.74 3.74
N MET A 12 6.70 9.71 4.77
CA MET A 12 6.57 8.74 5.86
C MET A 12 5.26 8.91 6.64
N ALA A 13 4.82 10.15 6.87
CA ALA A 13 3.54 10.40 7.54
C ALA A 13 2.37 9.83 6.71
N TYR A 14 2.32 10.13 5.42
CA TYR A 14 1.29 9.58 4.53
C TYR A 14 1.32 8.05 4.42
N LEU A 15 2.51 7.45 4.38
CA LEU A 15 2.65 5.99 4.41
C LEU A 15 2.08 5.41 5.70
N GLY A 16 2.41 5.99 6.85
CA GLY A 16 1.90 5.55 8.16
C GLY A 16 0.37 5.60 8.25
N PHE A 17 -0.25 6.68 7.78
CA PHE A 17 -1.71 6.82 7.81
C PHE A 17 -2.42 5.92 6.80
N GLY A 18 -1.87 5.76 5.60
CA GLY A 18 -2.51 4.98 4.53
C GLY A 18 -2.30 3.45 4.64
N LEU A 19 -1.30 3.00 5.40
CA LEU A 19 -0.93 1.59 5.50
C LEU A 19 -2.07 0.70 6.02
N SER A 20 -2.85 1.16 6.98
CA SER A 20 -3.95 0.39 7.59
C SER A 20 -5.01 -0.03 6.56
N LEU A 21 -5.46 0.93 5.74
CA LEU A 21 -6.43 0.68 4.66
C LEU A 21 -5.83 -0.26 3.61
N SER A 22 -4.59 -0.02 3.20
CA SER A 22 -3.90 -0.87 2.23
C SER A 22 -3.83 -2.33 2.69
N VAL A 23 -3.42 -2.57 3.93
CA VAL A 23 -3.34 -3.93 4.51
C VAL A 23 -4.72 -4.57 4.60
N PHE A 24 -5.74 -3.81 5.01
CA PHE A 24 -7.12 -4.31 5.05
C PHE A 24 -7.63 -4.74 3.68
N MET A 25 -7.37 -3.94 2.63
CA MET A 25 -7.76 -4.26 1.26
C MET A 25 -7.02 -5.49 0.71
N TYR A 26 -5.71 -5.58 0.94
CA TYR A 26 -4.94 -6.76 0.55
C TYR A 26 -5.44 -8.02 1.25
N HIS A 27 -5.67 -7.95 2.57
CA HIS A 27 -6.22 -9.08 3.32
C HIS A 27 -7.59 -9.52 2.79
N GLY A 28 -8.48 -8.56 2.51
CA GLY A 28 -9.80 -8.84 1.94
C GLY A 28 -9.73 -9.56 0.60
N PHE A 29 -8.82 -9.12 -0.28
CA PHE A 29 -8.64 -9.75 -1.59
C PHE A 29 -7.97 -11.13 -1.49
N ILE A 30 -6.89 -11.26 -0.72
CA ILE A 30 -6.16 -12.53 -0.54
C ILE A 30 -7.09 -13.60 0.04
N LYS A 31 -7.97 -13.23 0.98
CA LYS A 31 -8.97 -14.15 1.54
C LYS A 31 -9.98 -14.65 0.49
N GLY A 32 -10.18 -13.91 -0.59
CA GLY A 32 -11.04 -14.30 -1.71
C GLY A 32 -10.36 -15.26 -2.71
N ILE A 33 -9.06 -15.50 -2.62
CA ILE A 33 -8.34 -16.42 -3.51
C ILE A 33 -8.70 -17.87 -3.12
N PRO A 34 -9.24 -18.69 -4.03
CA PRO A 34 -9.58 -20.07 -3.73
C PRO A 34 -8.34 -20.88 -3.40
N TYR A 35 -8.41 -21.68 -2.33
CA TYR A 35 -7.29 -22.52 -1.89
C TYR A 35 -6.88 -23.57 -2.94
N GLU A 36 -7.85 -24.06 -3.70
CA GLU A 36 -7.65 -25.02 -4.80
C GLU A 36 -6.64 -24.52 -5.84
N LEU A 37 -6.56 -23.20 -6.07
CA LEU A 37 -5.59 -22.61 -7.00
C LEU A 37 -4.15 -22.80 -6.51
N VAL A 38 -3.94 -22.66 -5.20
CA VAL A 38 -2.64 -22.85 -4.56
C VAL A 38 -2.24 -24.33 -4.57
N GLU A 39 -3.21 -25.22 -4.34
CA GLU A 39 -3.00 -26.66 -4.39
C GLU A 39 -2.66 -27.13 -5.80
N ALA A 40 -3.40 -26.69 -6.82
CA ALA A 40 -3.13 -26.98 -8.23
C ALA A 40 -1.71 -26.54 -8.61
N ALA A 41 -1.33 -25.30 -8.29
CA ALA A 41 0.02 -24.82 -8.58
C ALA A 41 1.11 -25.60 -7.83
N THR A 42 0.82 -26.13 -6.64
CA THR A 42 1.75 -26.96 -5.88
C THR A 42 1.88 -28.35 -6.50
N ILE A 43 0.78 -28.94 -7.00
CA ILE A 43 0.77 -30.20 -7.74
C ILE A 43 1.57 -30.06 -9.06
N ASP A 44 1.47 -28.91 -9.72
CA ASP A 44 2.26 -28.56 -10.92
C ASP A 44 3.76 -28.33 -10.62
N GLY A 45 4.20 -28.52 -9.37
CA GLY A 45 5.61 -28.40 -8.98
C GLY A 45 6.09 -26.96 -8.80
N CYS A 46 5.19 -25.99 -8.69
CA CYS A 46 5.57 -24.59 -8.47
C CYS A 46 6.14 -24.40 -7.04
N SER A 47 7.32 -23.78 -6.94
CA SER A 47 7.91 -23.46 -5.65
C SER A 47 7.13 -22.34 -4.94
N LYS A 48 7.08 -22.35 -3.60
CA LYS A 48 6.38 -21.33 -2.81
C LYS A 48 6.71 -19.86 -3.18
N PRO A 49 7.99 -19.46 -3.35
CA PRO A 49 8.29 -18.10 -3.80
C PRO A 49 7.82 -17.85 -5.24
N ALA A 50 7.93 -18.83 -6.14
CA ALA A 50 7.43 -18.70 -7.51
C ALA A 50 5.90 -18.56 -7.55
N LEU A 51 5.17 -19.30 -6.73
CA LEU A 51 3.71 -19.18 -6.57
C LEU A 51 3.32 -17.74 -6.19
N PHE A 52 4.01 -17.14 -5.22
CA PHE A 52 3.73 -15.76 -4.83
C PHE A 52 3.95 -14.78 -5.99
N TYR A 53 5.12 -14.77 -6.61
CA TYR A 53 5.46 -13.78 -7.63
C TYR A 53 4.79 -14.01 -8.99
N ARG A 54 4.53 -15.26 -9.38
CA ARG A 54 3.94 -15.60 -10.70
C ARG A 54 2.42 -15.69 -10.69
N ILE A 55 1.82 -16.02 -9.55
CA ILE A 55 0.37 -16.27 -9.49
C ILE A 55 -0.28 -15.23 -8.58
N ILE A 56 0.08 -15.21 -7.28
CA ILE A 56 -0.61 -14.33 -6.31
C ILE A 56 -0.38 -12.84 -6.62
N PHE A 57 0.85 -12.44 -6.91
CA PHE A 57 1.20 -11.05 -7.17
C PHE A 57 0.45 -10.43 -8.37
N PRO A 58 0.41 -11.06 -9.57
CA PRO A 58 -0.42 -10.56 -10.67
C PRO A 58 -1.93 -10.66 -10.41
N LEU A 59 -2.39 -11.63 -9.61
CA LEU A 59 -3.79 -11.67 -9.16
C LEU A 59 -4.17 -10.45 -8.32
N LEU A 60 -3.22 -9.87 -7.58
CA LEU A 60 -3.42 -8.67 -6.77
C LEU A 60 -3.42 -7.37 -7.59
N THR A 61 -3.07 -7.38 -8.89
CA THR A 61 -3.05 -6.18 -9.76
C THR A 61 -4.29 -5.28 -9.64
N PRO A 62 -5.55 -5.78 -9.68
CA PRO A 62 -6.74 -4.94 -9.46
C PRO A 62 -6.77 -4.27 -8.08
N THR A 63 -6.29 -4.95 -7.03
CA THR A 63 -6.19 -4.39 -5.68
C THR A 63 -5.16 -3.28 -5.61
N HIS A 64 -3.99 -3.48 -6.23
CA HIS A 64 -2.97 -2.43 -6.34
C HIS A 64 -3.54 -1.18 -7.01
N ALA A 65 -4.24 -1.33 -8.13
CA ALA A 65 -4.86 -0.20 -8.84
C ALA A 65 -5.84 0.57 -7.94
N THR A 66 -6.68 -0.15 -7.19
CA THR A 66 -7.63 0.48 -6.26
C THR A 66 -6.92 1.25 -5.15
N ILE A 67 -5.90 0.66 -4.53
CA ILE A 67 -5.12 1.32 -3.46
C ILE A 67 -4.44 2.58 -4.01
N TYR A 68 -3.83 2.50 -5.20
CA TYR A 68 -3.18 3.65 -5.83
C TYR A 68 -4.15 4.79 -6.12
N ILE A 69 -5.34 4.49 -6.62
CA ILE A 69 -6.36 5.51 -6.91
C ILE A 69 -6.85 6.16 -5.62
N LEU A 70 -7.21 5.35 -4.62
CA LEU A 70 -7.73 5.85 -3.34
C LEU A 70 -6.70 6.74 -2.63
N HIS A 71 -5.45 6.26 -2.52
CA HIS A 71 -4.38 7.04 -1.90
C HIS A 71 -4.00 8.26 -2.75
N GLY A 72 -3.98 8.12 -4.08
CA GLY A 72 -3.65 9.22 -4.98
C GLY A 72 -4.63 10.39 -4.83
N ILE A 73 -5.93 10.12 -4.85
CA ILE A 73 -6.96 11.14 -4.66
C ILE A 73 -6.91 11.72 -3.24
N TRP A 74 -6.71 10.88 -2.22
CA TRP A 74 -6.64 11.33 -0.84
C TRP A 74 -5.46 12.27 -0.59
N ILE A 75 -4.26 11.89 -1.02
CA ILE A 75 -3.04 12.71 -0.89
C ILE A 75 -3.16 13.99 -1.71
N TRP A 76 -3.72 13.90 -2.92
CA TRP A 76 -3.90 15.07 -3.78
C TRP A 76 -4.85 16.11 -3.19
N ASN A 77 -5.91 15.66 -2.50
CA ASN A 77 -6.89 16.54 -1.86
C ASN A 77 -6.45 17.06 -0.48
N ASP A 78 -5.41 16.48 0.11
CA ASP A 78 -4.99 16.85 1.46
C ASP A 78 -4.04 18.06 1.47
N PHE A 79 -4.56 19.19 1.93
CA PHE A 79 -3.78 20.43 2.14
C PHE A 79 -3.33 20.62 3.59
N LEU A 80 -3.91 19.87 4.54
CA LEU A 80 -3.75 20.15 5.96
C LEU A 80 -2.39 19.65 6.49
N LEU A 81 -2.02 18.41 6.18
CA LEU A 81 -0.79 17.80 6.67
C LEU A 81 0.47 18.53 6.17
N PRO A 82 0.60 18.91 4.87
CA PRO A 82 1.75 19.66 4.39
C PRO A 82 1.83 21.05 5.00
N LEU A 83 0.69 21.73 5.16
CA LEU A 83 0.62 23.05 5.77
C LEU A 83 1.07 23.04 7.23
N LEU A 84 0.54 22.11 8.05
CA LEU A 84 0.91 21.97 9.45
C LEU A 84 2.40 21.63 9.63
N LEU A 85 2.94 20.74 8.81
CA LEU A 85 4.34 20.33 8.93
C LEU A 85 5.32 21.40 8.41
N GLN A 86 4.95 22.17 7.37
CA GLN A 86 5.86 23.14 6.76
C GLN A 86 5.74 24.55 7.32
N VAL A 87 4.51 25.06 7.55
CA VAL A 87 4.27 26.45 7.96
C VAL A 87 4.36 26.60 9.48
N GLN A 88 3.68 25.76 10.26
CA GLN A 88 3.72 25.86 11.73
C GLN A 88 5.13 25.63 12.31
N LEU A 89 5.94 24.79 11.66
CA LEU A 89 7.33 24.60 12.06
C LEU A 89 8.23 25.77 11.67
N LYS A 90 7.81 26.67 10.76
CA LYS A 90 8.62 27.83 10.35
C LYS A 90 8.55 28.98 11.38
N ASP A 91 7.45 29.08 12.11
CA ASP A 91 7.19 30.10 13.14
C ASP A 91 7.68 29.71 14.56
N LYS A 92 8.34 28.56 14.71
CA LYS A 92 9.09 28.15 15.91
C LYS A 92 10.55 27.89 15.59
#